data_AF-A0A6A4MLQ3-F1
#
_entry.id   AF-A0A6A4MLQ3-F1
#
_cell.length_a   1.000
_cell.length_b   1.000
_cell.length_c   1.000
_cell.angle_alpha   90.00
_cell.angle_beta   90.00
_cell.angle_gamma   90.00
#
_symmetry.space_group_name_H-M   'P 1'
#
loop_
_entity.id
_entity.type
_entity.pdbx_description
1 polymer ?
#
loop_
_entity_poly.entity_id
_entity_poly.type
_entity_poly.pdbx_seq_one_letter_code
_entity_poly.pdbx_strand_id
1 'polypeptide(L)'
;MAPNILPLDKLHPQSRNFTIQCMLTEKAIPRQSADSSSHYQRLVFQDAQGNKMQGIIYGDSIEIFAKRLKVYHTPITNAVITRIKERFRFLPNIYQIVVNAKTPVEHIEVDGLSIRTLVYNFTSITALHTKLVPSDVVLEGEDEMLILVFDEALRVEDGVLWISFSGVLNEHMRGFYKGTYMDGGVKKNMAVTQFEAVDARRCFPCWDEPALKATFKITMEVPSELTALSNMPVIHEELHGQIKTVSFEESPIMSTYVVAVVIGSFDYIEDSTADGIKVRAYCPVGESDKGRFALNVAVKSLDLFKK
;
A
#
# COMPACT_ATOMS: atom_id res chain seq x y z
N MET A 1 -28.36 27.25 0.22
CA MET A 1 -28.47 26.91 -1.23
C MET A 1 -29.16 25.57 -1.32
N ALA A 2 -29.78 25.23 -2.45
CA ALA A 2 -30.21 23.84 -2.70
C ALA A 2 -28.96 22.93 -2.81
N PRO A 3 -29.03 21.65 -2.43
CA PRO A 3 -27.93 20.71 -2.66
C PRO A 3 -27.67 20.57 -4.16
N ASN A 4 -26.41 20.45 -4.56
CA ASN A 4 -26.03 20.21 -5.96
C ASN A 4 -26.26 18.74 -6.31
N ILE A 5 -27.48 18.42 -6.76
CA ILE A 5 -27.87 17.07 -7.17
C ILE A 5 -27.31 16.80 -8.58
N LEU A 6 -26.37 15.87 -8.68
CA LEU A 6 -25.79 15.39 -9.92
C LEU A 6 -26.49 14.09 -10.39
N PRO A 7 -26.58 13.85 -11.71
CA PRO A 7 -26.92 12.53 -12.23
C PRO A 7 -25.73 11.56 -12.09
N LEU A 8 -26.02 10.25 -12.04
CA LEU A 8 -25.04 9.20 -11.75
C LEU A 8 -23.93 9.11 -12.81
N ASP A 9 -24.22 9.45 -14.06
CA ASP A 9 -23.24 9.40 -15.16
C ASP A 9 -22.13 10.46 -15.07
N LYS A 10 -22.26 11.45 -14.17
CA LYS A 10 -21.21 12.45 -13.89
C LYS A 10 -20.31 12.06 -12.72
N LEU A 11 -20.64 11.00 -11.98
CA LEU A 11 -19.78 10.52 -10.90
C LEU A 11 -18.55 9.78 -11.42
N HIS A 12 -17.39 10.16 -10.88
CA HIS A 12 -16.08 9.61 -11.21
C HIS A 12 -15.16 9.71 -9.96
N PRO A 13 -14.00 9.03 -9.90
CA PRO A 13 -13.19 8.94 -8.67
C PRO A 13 -12.66 10.28 -8.13
N GLN A 14 -12.69 11.35 -8.93
CA GLN A 14 -12.32 12.72 -8.53
C GLN A 14 -13.51 13.58 -8.09
N SER A 15 -14.76 13.09 -8.18
CA SER A 15 -15.94 13.82 -7.68
C SER A 15 -15.86 14.01 -6.16
N ARG A 16 -16.13 15.24 -5.68
CA ARG A 16 -16.14 15.62 -4.27
C ARG A 16 -17.40 16.46 -3.98
N ASN A 17 -17.83 16.50 -2.72
CA ASN A 17 -18.95 17.32 -2.24
C ASN A 17 -20.25 17.16 -3.06
N PHE A 18 -20.50 15.96 -3.58
CA PHE A 18 -21.64 15.68 -4.45
C PHE A 18 -22.86 15.24 -3.64
N THR A 19 -24.05 15.54 -4.17
CA THR A 19 -25.29 14.85 -3.83
C THR A 19 -25.76 14.10 -5.08
N ILE A 20 -26.23 12.86 -4.93
CA ILE A 20 -27.00 12.17 -5.95
C ILE A 20 -28.38 11.82 -5.41
N GLN A 21 -29.40 11.87 -6.27
CA GLN A 21 -30.73 11.40 -5.97
C GLN A 21 -30.99 10.15 -6.81
N CYS A 22 -31.13 9.00 -6.16
CA CYS A 22 -31.26 7.72 -6.84
C CYS A 22 -32.20 6.77 -6.09
N MET A 23 -32.70 5.76 -6.81
CA MET A 23 -33.53 4.68 -6.28
C MET A 23 -32.70 3.40 -6.19
N LEU A 24 -32.92 2.61 -5.14
CA LEU A 24 -32.29 1.28 -5.01
C LEU A 24 -33.11 0.26 -5.81
N THR A 25 -32.63 -0.08 -7.01
CA THR A 25 -33.34 -0.95 -7.97
C THR A 25 -33.04 -2.43 -7.82
N GLU A 26 -31.85 -2.78 -7.31
CA GLU A 26 -31.53 -4.15 -6.91
C GLU A 26 -30.81 -4.15 -5.56
N LYS A 27 -31.14 -5.12 -4.71
CA LYS A 27 -30.44 -5.42 -3.46
C LYS A 27 -30.15 -6.91 -3.44
N ALA A 28 -28.89 -7.30 -3.62
CA ALA A 28 -28.49 -8.70 -3.56
C ALA A 28 -28.65 -9.24 -2.13
N ILE A 29 -28.75 -10.57 -1.98
CA ILE A 29 -28.55 -11.21 -0.67
C ILE A 29 -27.12 -10.88 -0.19
N PRO A 30 -26.88 -10.53 1.08
CA PRO A 30 -25.54 -10.40 1.62
C PRO A 30 -24.72 -11.67 1.38
N ARG A 31 -23.44 -11.51 1.06
CA ARG A 31 -22.50 -12.62 0.85
C ARG A 31 -21.32 -12.41 1.76
N GLN A 32 -20.81 -13.47 2.36
CA GLN A 32 -19.47 -13.44 2.93
C GLN A 32 -18.46 -13.09 1.81
N SER A 33 -17.37 -12.38 2.15
CA SER A 33 -16.23 -12.26 1.24
C SER A 33 -15.66 -13.65 0.93
N ALA A 34 -14.88 -13.78 -0.15
CA ALA A 34 -14.10 -15.00 -0.37
C ALA A 34 -12.87 -15.05 0.58
N ASP A 35 -12.43 -13.86 0.99
CA ASP A 35 -11.10 -13.57 1.54
C ASP A 35 -11.18 -12.88 2.93
N SER A 36 -12.35 -12.97 3.59
CA SER A 36 -12.57 -12.57 5.00
C SER A 36 -13.93 -13.04 5.53
N SER A 37 -14.13 -12.96 6.86
CA SER A 37 -15.43 -13.21 7.52
C SER A 37 -16.46 -12.09 7.29
N SER A 38 -16.00 -10.92 6.83
CA SER A 38 -16.86 -9.76 6.57
C SER A 38 -17.86 -10.05 5.45
N HIS A 39 -19.11 -9.72 5.71
CA HIS A 39 -20.15 -9.78 4.68
C HIS A 39 -20.15 -8.50 3.85
N TYR A 40 -20.47 -8.61 2.55
CA TYR A 40 -20.74 -7.50 1.64
C TYR A 40 -22.11 -7.67 0.99
N GLN A 41 -22.75 -6.56 0.63
CA GLN A 41 -24.03 -6.56 -0.10
C GLN A 41 -23.92 -5.68 -1.35
N ARG A 42 -24.13 -6.29 -2.52
CA ARG A 42 -24.21 -5.57 -3.80
C ARG A 42 -25.56 -4.86 -3.92
N LEU A 43 -25.50 -3.59 -4.29
CA LEU A 43 -26.63 -2.72 -4.58
C LEU A 43 -26.58 -2.29 -6.06
N VAL A 44 -27.72 -1.95 -6.67
CA VAL A 44 -27.76 -1.25 -7.96
C VAL A 44 -28.68 -0.03 -7.84
N PHE A 45 -28.07 1.14 -7.94
CA PHE A 45 -28.76 2.43 -7.92
C PHE A 45 -29.14 2.86 -9.33
N GLN A 46 -30.25 3.58 -9.47
CA GLN A 46 -30.68 4.21 -10.72
C GLN A 46 -31.13 5.65 -10.47
N ASP A 47 -30.74 6.60 -11.32
CA ASP A 47 -31.18 8.00 -11.25
C ASP A 47 -32.46 8.26 -12.08
N ALA A 48 -32.97 9.49 -12.03
CA ALA A 48 -34.18 9.90 -12.75
C ALA A 48 -34.02 9.92 -14.28
N GLN A 49 -32.79 9.96 -14.78
CA GLN A 49 -32.45 9.85 -16.21
C GLN A 49 -32.33 8.38 -16.66
N GLY A 50 -32.39 7.44 -15.72
CA GLY A 50 -32.28 6.00 -15.97
C GLY A 50 -30.86 5.45 -15.95
N ASN A 51 -29.84 6.26 -15.67
CA ASN A 51 -28.46 5.78 -15.53
C ASN A 51 -28.35 4.85 -14.32
N LYS A 52 -27.62 3.74 -14.46
CA LYS A 52 -27.38 2.79 -13.35
C LYS A 52 -25.93 2.82 -12.87
N MET A 53 -25.72 2.57 -11.58
CA MET A 53 -24.39 2.39 -10.98
C MET A 53 -24.43 1.30 -9.90
N GLN A 54 -23.36 0.50 -9.80
CA GLN A 54 -23.23 -0.51 -8.75
C GLN A 54 -22.83 0.15 -7.43
N GLY A 55 -23.48 -0.26 -6.34
CA GLY A 55 -23.06 0.08 -4.98
C GLY A 55 -22.59 -1.15 -4.20
N ILE A 56 -21.76 -0.95 -3.18
CA ILE A 56 -21.41 -1.98 -2.20
C ILE A 56 -21.45 -1.39 -0.78
N ILE A 57 -21.98 -2.16 0.16
CA ILE A 57 -21.91 -1.93 1.61
C ILE A 57 -21.31 -3.16 2.30
N TYR A 58 -20.57 -2.96 3.40
CA TYR A 58 -19.78 -3.99 4.08
C TYR A 58 -20.05 -4.05 5.60
N GLY A 59 -19.91 -5.25 6.18
CA GLY A 59 -20.03 -5.50 7.62
C GLY A 59 -21.34 -4.96 8.20
N ASP A 60 -21.26 -4.40 9.41
CA ASP A 60 -22.38 -3.80 10.15
C ASP A 60 -23.14 -2.73 9.36
N SER A 61 -22.51 -2.10 8.35
CA SER A 61 -23.20 -1.17 7.45
C SER A 61 -24.37 -1.85 6.72
N ILE A 62 -24.32 -3.17 6.49
CA ILE A 62 -25.43 -3.96 5.93
C ILE A 62 -26.67 -3.86 6.83
N GLU A 63 -26.51 -4.00 8.14
CA GLU A 63 -27.62 -3.92 9.10
C GLU A 63 -28.07 -2.47 9.34
N ILE A 64 -27.10 -1.56 9.52
CA ILE A 64 -27.36 -0.11 9.70
C ILE A 64 -28.17 0.44 8.51
N PHE A 65 -27.82 0.08 7.28
CA PHE A 65 -28.53 0.50 6.08
C PHE A 65 -29.69 -0.41 5.67
N ALA A 66 -29.91 -1.56 6.34
CA ALA A 66 -30.94 -2.54 5.98
C ALA A 66 -32.33 -1.91 5.80
N LYS A 67 -32.66 -0.95 6.68
CA LYS A 67 -33.94 -0.21 6.74
C LYS A 67 -33.82 1.28 6.40
N ARG A 68 -32.61 1.82 6.20
CA ARG A 68 -32.36 3.24 5.88
C ARG A 68 -32.34 3.50 4.37
N LEU A 69 -31.73 2.60 3.59
CA LEU A 69 -31.81 2.62 2.13
C LEU A 69 -33.15 2.05 1.67
N LYS A 70 -34.23 2.81 1.91
CA LYS A 70 -35.56 2.51 1.34
C LYS A 70 -35.58 2.90 -0.14
N VAL A 71 -36.55 2.34 -0.86
CA VAL A 71 -36.51 2.25 -2.34
C VAL A 71 -36.59 3.61 -3.05
N TYR A 72 -37.15 4.63 -2.41
CA TYR A 72 -37.50 5.91 -3.04
C TYR A 72 -36.55 7.05 -2.66
N HIS A 73 -36.14 7.81 -3.69
CA HIS A 73 -35.59 9.18 -3.65
C HIS A 73 -34.57 9.53 -2.56
N THR A 74 -33.82 8.55 -2.07
CA THR A 74 -32.87 8.72 -0.97
C THR A 74 -31.65 9.48 -1.48
N PRO A 75 -31.34 10.69 -0.96
CA PRO A 75 -30.12 11.40 -1.31
C PRO A 75 -28.92 10.68 -0.71
N ILE A 76 -27.93 10.38 -1.54
CA ILE A 76 -26.63 9.85 -1.11
C ILE A 76 -25.60 10.97 -1.29
N THR A 77 -24.87 11.27 -0.22
CA THR A 77 -23.81 12.29 -0.20
C THR A 77 -22.52 11.69 0.34
N ASN A 78 -21.36 12.22 -0.06
CA ASN A 78 -20.05 11.88 0.53
C ASN A 78 -19.72 10.37 0.56
N ALA A 79 -20.22 9.59 -0.39
CA ALA A 79 -19.86 8.18 -0.57
C ALA A 79 -18.56 8.04 -1.39
N VAL A 80 -17.84 6.92 -1.23
CA VAL A 80 -16.53 6.74 -1.87
C VAL A 80 -16.70 6.14 -3.28
N ILE A 81 -16.37 6.92 -4.31
CA ILE A 81 -16.42 6.46 -5.71
C ILE A 81 -15.08 5.83 -6.08
N THR A 82 -15.09 4.56 -6.51
CA THR A 82 -13.90 3.85 -6.99
C THR A 82 -14.08 3.43 -8.45
N ARG A 83 -12.99 3.43 -9.24
CA ARG A 83 -12.96 2.83 -10.58
C ARG A 83 -12.79 1.32 -10.44
N ILE A 84 -13.70 0.57 -11.06
CA ILE A 84 -13.60 -0.88 -11.15
C ILE A 84 -12.46 -1.20 -12.14
N LYS A 85 -11.45 -1.99 -11.71
CA LYS A 85 -10.40 -2.50 -12.63
C LYS A 85 -11.10 -3.31 -13.73
N GLU A 86 -10.84 -3.00 -15.01
CA GLU A 86 -11.59 -3.57 -16.15
C GLU A 86 -11.38 -5.09 -16.28
N ARG A 87 -12.40 -5.87 -15.90
CA ARG A 87 -12.45 -7.33 -16.06
C ARG A 87 -13.76 -7.76 -16.73
N PHE A 88 -13.69 -8.02 -18.04
CA PHE A 88 -14.66 -8.80 -18.83
C PHE A 88 -16.16 -8.44 -18.66
N ARG A 89 -16.51 -7.16 -18.54
CA ARG A 89 -17.91 -6.71 -18.58
C ARG A 89 -18.10 -5.43 -19.39
N PHE A 90 -18.99 -5.50 -20.38
CA PHE A 90 -19.51 -4.34 -21.09
C PHE A 90 -20.61 -3.69 -20.25
N LEU A 91 -20.23 -2.73 -19.40
CA LEU A 91 -21.15 -1.80 -18.75
C LEU A 91 -20.67 -0.37 -19.03
N PRO A 92 -21.54 0.55 -19.49
CA PRO A 92 -21.22 1.97 -19.42
C PRO A 92 -21.05 2.37 -17.95
N ASN A 93 -20.12 3.30 -17.69
CA ASN A 93 -19.75 3.80 -16.36
C ASN A 93 -19.10 2.71 -15.46
N ILE A 94 -17.79 2.52 -15.63
CA ILE A 94 -16.91 1.59 -14.89
C ILE A 94 -16.62 2.01 -13.43
N TYR A 95 -17.61 2.57 -12.75
CA TYR A 95 -17.49 3.13 -11.40
C TYR A 95 -18.45 2.42 -10.43
N GLN A 96 -18.03 2.32 -9.17
CA GLN A 96 -18.86 1.83 -8.08
C GLN A 96 -18.83 2.79 -6.89
N ILE A 97 -19.95 2.82 -6.16
CA ILE A 97 -20.11 3.64 -4.95
C ILE A 97 -20.01 2.73 -3.72
N VAL A 98 -18.99 2.94 -2.89
CA VAL A 98 -18.91 2.32 -1.56
C VAL A 98 -19.61 3.23 -0.57
N VAL A 99 -20.69 2.72 0.04
CA VAL A 99 -21.47 3.39 1.07
C VAL A 99 -21.08 2.80 2.43
N ASN A 100 -20.87 3.65 3.43
CA ASN A 100 -20.45 3.24 4.77
C ASN A 100 -21.20 4.07 5.83
N ALA A 101 -21.05 3.73 7.12
CA ALA A 101 -21.80 4.37 8.21
C ALA A 101 -21.64 5.91 8.30
N LYS A 102 -20.62 6.50 7.67
CA LYS A 102 -20.37 7.95 7.61
C LYS A 102 -21.05 8.63 6.43
N THR A 103 -21.52 7.89 5.43
CA THR A 103 -22.32 8.38 4.31
C THR A 103 -23.67 8.90 4.84
N PRO A 104 -23.99 10.21 4.73
CA PRO A 104 -25.29 10.71 5.11
C PRO A 104 -26.36 10.20 4.15
N VAL A 105 -27.40 9.60 4.73
CA VAL A 105 -28.55 8.98 4.06
C VAL A 105 -29.80 9.58 4.69
N GLU A 106 -30.30 10.68 4.13
CA GLU A 106 -31.47 11.38 4.66
C GLU A 106 -32.77 10.67 4.26
N HIS A 107 -33.74 10.61 5.18
CA HIS A 107 -35.11 10.22 4.86
C HIS A 107 -35.98 11.48 4.79
N ILE A 108 -36.32 11.91 3.57
CA ILE A 108 -37.27 13.00 3.33
C ILE A 108 -38.54 12.40 2.78
N GLU A 109 -39.67 12.67 3.43
CA GLU A 109 -41.00 12.27 2.97
C GLU A 109 -41.96 13.46 3.05
N VAL A 110 -42.74 13.60 1.97
CA VAL A 110 -43.80 14.59 1.74
C VAL A 110 -44.83 13.80 0.94
N ASP A 111 -46.11 13.76 1.28
CA ASP A 111 -46.90 14.70 2.08
C ASP A 111 -46.72 14.65 3.61
N GLY A 112 -46.67 15.82 4.26
CA GLY A 112 -47.01 15.93 5.69
C GLY A 112 -45.91 16.25 6.71
N LEU A 113 -44.63 16.36 6.32
CA LEU A 113 -43.47 16.85 7.11
C LEU A 113 -42.81 15.86 8.11
N SER A 114 -41.46 15.79 8.08
CA SER A 114 -40.63 15.60 9.29
C SER A 114 -39.22 16.21 9.14
N ILE A 115 -38.61 16.66 10.25
CA ILE A 115 -37.49 17.64 10.36
C ILE A 115 -36.77 17.46 11.72
N ARG A 116 -35.46 17.70 11.97
CA ARG A 116 -34.18 17.83 11.21
C ARG A 116 -33.03 17.93 12.25
N THR A 117 -31.83 17.41 11.95
CA THR A 117 -30.54 17.77 12.63
C THR A 117 -29.39 17.50 11.63
N LEU A 118 -28.51 18.42 11.19
CA LEU A 118 -27.76 19.57 11.77
C LEU A 118 -26.46 19.17 12.52
N VAL A 119 -25.25 19.67 12.21
CA VAL A 119 -24.79 20.44 11.03
C VAL A 119 -23.65 19.63 10.33
N TYR A 120 -22.43 20.04 9.95
CA TYR A 120 -21.61 21.28 9.98
C TYR A 120 -20.96 21.51 8.59
N ASN A 121 -20.07 22.50 8.45
CA ASN A 121 -19.41 22.86 7.18
C ASN A 121 -17.90 23.11 7.35
N PHE A 122 -17.19 23.05 6.21
CA PHE A 122 -15.75 23.29 6.03
C PHE A 122 -15.24 24.63 6.60
N THR A 123 -13.92 24.67 6.88
CA THR A 123 -13.01 25.75 6.47
C THR A 123 -11.60 25.18 6.26
N SER A 124 -10.80 25.77 5.37
CA SER A 124 -9.41 25.36 5.09
C SER A 124 -8.41 26.41 5.57
N ILE A 125 -7.30 25.97 6.18
CA ILE A 125 -6.08 26.74 6.40
C ILE A 125 -4.87 25.81 6.14
N THR A 126 -3.85 26.35 5.48
CA THR A 126 -2.59 25.68 5.13
C THR A 126 -1.62 25.49 6.31
N ALA A 127 -0.74 24.51 6.19
CA ALA A 127 0.53 24.41 6.92
C ALA A 127 0.47 24.29 8.46
N LEU A 128 0.02 23.12 8.93
CA LEU A 128 0.47 22.53 10.20
C LEU A 128 0.65 21.02 9.99
N HIS A 129 1.66 20.43 10.64
CA HIS A 129 1.90 18.98 10.60
C HIS A 129 0.86 18.27 11.49
N THR A 130 -0.38 18.16 11.01
CA THR A 130 -1.45 17.46 11.71
C THR A 130 -1.14 15.96 11.73
N LYS A 131 -0.55 15.47 12.82
CA LYS A 131 -0.31 14.04 13.04
C LYS A 131 -1.65 13.31 13.21
N LEU A 132 -2.19 12.85 12.09
CA LEU A 132 -3.30 11.91 12.08
C LEU A 132 -2.82 10.57 12.63
N VAL A 133 -3.61 9.98 13.52
CA VAL A 133 -3.39 8.65 14.10
C VAL A 133 -4.58 7.80 13.69
N PRO A 134 -4.40 6.56 13.20
CA PRO A 134 -5.51 5.67 12.93
C PRO A 134 -6.27 5.37 14.23
N SER A 135 -7.60 5.37 14.18
CA SER A 135 -8.45 5.01 15.31
C SER A 135 -8.57 3.49 15.51
N ASP A 136 -8.30 2.70 14.46
CA ASP A 136 -8.08 1.26 14.54
C ASP A 136 -7.06 0.78 13.50
N VAL A 137 -6.38 -0.34 13.78
CA VAL A 137 -5.33 -0.93 12.95
C VAL A 137 -5.59 -2.42 12.80
N VAL A 138 -6.11 -2.82 11.63
CA VAL A 138 -6.50 -4.20 11.33
C VAL A 138 -5.41 -4.87 10.49
N LEU A 139 -5.10 -6.13 10.82
CA LEU A 139 -4.21 -6.98 10.04
C LEU A 139 -5.06 -8.08 9.37
N GLU A 140 -5.29 -7.95 8.06
CA GLU A 140 -6.08 -8.94 7.32
C GLU A 140 -5.16 -10.08 6.87
N GLY A 141 -5.35 -11.26 7.46
CA GLY A 141 -4.41 -12.38 7.37
C GLY A 141 -4.41 -13.13 6.03
N GLU A 142 -5.51 -13.10 5.27
CA GLU A 142 -5.65 -13.86 4.01
C GLU A 142 -5.06 -13.09 2.82
N ASP A 143 -5.30 -11.78 2.73
CA ASP A 143 -4.70 -10.87 1.71
C ASP A 143 -3.29 -10.35 2.09
N GLU A 144 -2.84 -10.62 3.31
CA GLU A 144 -1.60 -10.09 3.93
C GLU A 144 -1.54 -8.54 3.94
N MET A 145 -2.63 -7.89 4.38
CA MET A 145 -2.79 -6.43 4.39
C MET A 145 -2.73 -5.78 5.78
N LEU A 146 -2.14 -4.59 5.85
CA LEU A 146 -2.27 -3.63 6.96
C LEU A 146 -3.33 -2.58 6.59
N ILE A 147 -4.44 -2.56 7.33
CA ILE A 147 -5.55 -1.61 7.13
C ILE A 147 -5.53 -0.58 8.26
N LEU A 148 -5.38 0.69 7.88
CA LEU A 148 -5.38 1.83 8.80
C LEU A 148 -6.76 2.51 8.75
N VAL A 149 -7.53 2.39 9.82
CA VAL A 149 -8.86 2.99 9.96
C VAL A 149 -8.72 4.37 10.60
N PHE A 150 -9.47 5.36 10.10
CA PHE A 150 -9.51 6.71 10.66
C PHE A 150 -10.96 7.10 10.92
N ASP A 151 -11.23 7.88 11.97
CA ASP A 151 -12.60 8.33 12.32
C ASP A 151 -13.16 9.36 11.34
N GLU A 152 -12.29 10.17 10.74
CA GLU A 152 -12.62 11.06 9.62
C GLU A 152 -12.09 10.51 8.29
N ALA A 153 -12.54 11.07 7.18
CA ALA A 153 -11.97 10.75 5.87
C ALA A 153 -10.66 11.53 5.69
N LEU A 154 -9.58 10.84 5.32
CA LEU A 154 -8.32 11.50 4.96
C LEU A 154 -8.55 12.51 3.82
N ARG A 155 -7.87 13.66 3.92
CA ARG A 155 -7.86 14.66 2.86
C ARG A 155 -7.10 14.14 1.64
N VAL A 156 -7.44 14.66 0.47
CA VAL A 156 -6.79 14.30 -0.80
C VAL A 156 -5.66 15.30 -1.05
N GLU A 157 -4.56 15.09 -0.33
CA GLU A 157 -3.34 15.90 -0.33
C GLU A 157 -2.12 14.99 -0.09
N ASP A 158 -0.92 15.46 -0.42
CA ASP A 158 0.32 14.70 -0.17
C ASP A 158 0.56 14.53 1.34
N GLY A 159 0.94 13.32 1.77
CA GLY A 159 1.13 13.01 3.17
C GLY A 159 2.14 11.88 3.40
N VAL A 160 2.81 11.91 4.55
CA VAL A 160 3.83 10.92 4.92
C VAL A 160 3.27 9.94 5.96
N LEU A 161 3.10 8.68 5.54
CA LEU A 161 2.69 7.60 6.43
C LEU A 161 3.90 7.03 7.17
N TRP A 162 4.00 7.32 8.46
CA TRP A 162 5.00 6.74 9.36
C TRP A 162 4.44 5.52 10.08
N ILE A 163 5.08 4.35 9.91
CA ILE A 163 4.75 3.12 10.62
C ILE A 163 6.00 2.60 11.33
N SER A 164 5.92 2.41 12.64
CA SER A 164 6.89 1.61 13.39
C SER A 164 6.42 0.16 13.41
N PHE A 165 7.30 -0.77 13.04
CA PHE A 165 7.01 -2.20 12.96
C PHE A 165 8.19 -3.00 13.51
N SER A 166 7.96 -4.28 13.81
CA SER A 166 8.99 -5.25 14.16
C SER A 166 8.67 -6.61 13.57
N GLY A 167 9.68 -7.44 13.38
CA GLY A 167 9.53 -8.77 12.79
C GLY A 167 10.69 -9.68 13.22
N VAL A 168 10.49 -10.99 13.08
CA VAL A 168 11.50 -12.00 13.40
C VAL A 168 12.13 -12.50 12.10
N LEU A 169 13.46 -12.51 12.01
CA LEU A 169 14.18 -13.12 10.91
C LEU A 169 13.85 -14.62 10.84
N ASN A 170 13.11 -15.00 9.80
CA ASN A 170 12.71 -16.39 9.57
C ASN A 170 13.85 -17.23 8.97
N GLU A 171 13.66 -18.55 8.79
CA GLU A 171 14.66 -19.44 8.18
C GLU A 171 14.20 -20.02 6.82
N HIS A 172 13.21 -19.40 6.18
CA HIS A 172 12.51 -19.93 5.01
C HIS A 172 12.92 -19.30 3.67
N MET A 173 14.05 -18.58 3.63
CA MET A 173 14.62 -17.94 2.42
C MET A 173 13.67 -16.99 1.68
N ARG A 174 12.77 -16.32 2.42
CA ARG A 174 11.80 -15.35 1.89
C ARG A 174 11.57 -14.19 2.86
N GLY A 175 11.15 -13.04 2.34
CA GLY A 175 11.07 -11.81 3.12
C GLY A 175 12.47 -11.42 3.60
N PHE A 176 12.57 -10.90 4.83
CA PHE A 176 13.86 -10.72 5.50
C PHE A 176 14.11 -11.93 6.42
N TYR A 177 15.17 -12.68 6.13
CA TYR A 177 15.43 -14.00 6.72
C TYR A 177 16.89 -14.14 7.18
N LYS A 178 17.11 -15.07 8.11
CA LYS A 178 18.44 -15.43 8.59
C LYS A 178 19.01 -16.56 7.73
N GLY A 179 19.94 -16.21 6.85
CA GLY A 179 20.80 -17.19 6.17
C GLY A 179 21.91 -17.68 7.10
N THR A 180 22.47 -18.86 6.82
CA THR A 180 23.64 -19.37 7.56
C THR A 180 24.63 -20.01 6.61
N TYR A 181 25.92 -19.77 6.83
CA TYR A 181 27.03 -20.28 6.01
C TYR A 181 28.17 -20.80 6.90
N MET A 182 29.17 -21.42 6.28
CA MET A 182 30.37 -21.91 6.97
C MET A 182 31.56 -20.99 6.64
N ASP A 183 32.32 -20.62 7.66
CA ASP A 183 33.49 -19.74 7.63
C ASP A 183 34.59 -20.39 8.47
N GLY A 184 35.68 -20.85 7.84
CA GLY A 184 36.74 -21.61 8.52
C GLY A 184 36.27 -22.91 9.22
N GLY A 185 35.10 -23.44 8.87
CA GLY A 185 34.45 -24.56 9.57
C GLY A 185 33.56 -24.16 10.75
N VAL A 186 33.46 -22.86 11.06
CA VAL A 186 32.50 -22.29 12.04
C VAL A 186 31.22 -21.89 11.32
N LYS A 187 30.05 -22.18 11.92
CA LYS A 187 28.76 -21.72 11.38
C LYS A 187 28.55 -20.23 11.71
N LYS A 188 28.37 -19.41 10.67
CA LYS A 188 28.04 -17.98 10.76
C LYS A 188 26.60 -17.72 10.32
N ASN A 189 26.04 -16.62 10.81
CA ASN A 189 24.72 -16.11 10.42
C ASN A 189 24.87 -14.88 9.50
N MET A 190 23.87 -14.65 8.67
CA MET A 190 23.67 -13.42 7.89
C MET A 190 22.17 -13.10 7.84
N ALA A 191 21.80 -11.83 7.72
CA ALA A 191 20.43 -11.41 7.42
C ALA A 191 20.35 -11.02 5.95
N VAL A 192 19.36 -11.54 5.21
CA VAL A 192 19.24 -11.42 3.75
C VAL A 192 17.79 -11.21 3.37
N THR A 193 17.54 -10.37 2.37
CA THR A 193 16.22 -10.18 1.76
C THR A 193 16.04 -11.03 0.51
N GLN A 194 14.90 -11.72 0.38
CA GLN A 194 14.40 -12.29 -0.87
C GLN A 194 12.92 -11.91 -0.99
N PHE A 195 12.60 -10.96 -1.87
CA PHE A 195 11.26 -10.37 -1.95
C PHE A 195 10.47 -10.76 -3.22
N GLU A 196 11.12 -11.27 -4.27
CA GLU A 196 10.40 -11.71 -5.47
C GLU A 196 9.59 -12.99 -5.18
N ALA A 197 8.28 -13.04 -5.42
CA ALA A 197 7.45 -12.04 -6.12
C ALA A 197 6.67 -11.05 -5.22
N VAL A 198 6.34 -11.44 -3.98
CA VAL A 198 5.38 -10.73 -3.09
C VAL A 198 5.76 -10.81 -1.61
N ASP A 199 7.05 -10.94 -1.30
CA ASP A 199 7.54 -11.14 0.07
C ASP A 199 8.13 -9.85 0.72
N ALA A 200 8.15 -8.71 0.02
CA ALA A 200 8.62 -7.44 0.60
C ALA A 200 7.76 -7.01 1.80
N ARG A 201 6.44 -7.24 1.71
CA ARG A 201 5.47 -7.06 2.80
C ARG A 201 5.82 -7.79 4.11
N ARG A 202 6.65 -8.84 4.07
CA ARG A 202 7.14 -9.56 5.26
C ARG A 202 8.32 -8.89 5.95
N CYS A 203 8.97 -7.93 5.28
CA CYS A 203 10.05 -7.13 5.86
C CYS A 203 9.55 -5.77 6.35
N PHE A 204 8.72 -5.09 5.56
CA PHE A 204 8.18 -3.77 5.90
C PHE A 204 6.80 -3.55 5.27
N PRO A 205 5.88 -2.81 5.93
CA PRO A 205 4.59 -2.44 5.35
C PRO A 205 4.77 -1.59 4.10
N CYS A 206 4.24 -2.05 2.96
CA CYS A 206 4.36 -1.37 1.68
C CYS A 206 3.24 -1.76 0.70
N TRP A 207 3.06 -0.95 -0.35
CA TRP A 207 2.18 -1.27 -1.48
C TRP A 207 2.86 -2.27 -2.41
N ASP A 208 2.86 -3.53 -2.00
CA ASP A 208 3.60 -4.63 -2.62
C ASP A 208 2.93 -5.19 -3.90
N GLU A 209 2.63 -4.29 -4.86
CA GLU A 209 2.32 -4.61 -6.27
C GLU A 209 3.48 -4.10 -7.16
N PRO A 210 4.03 -4.86 -8.13
CA PRO A 210 5.15 -4.42 -8.97
C PRO A 210 4.93 -3.12 -9.78
N ALA A 211 3.68 -2.73 -9.99
CA ALA A 211 3.31 -1.48 -10.66
C ALA A 211 3.39 -0.23 -9.75
N LEU A 212 3.32 -0.40 -8.43
CA LEU A 212 3.31 0.67 -7.43
C LEU A 212 4.74 1.00 -7.01
N LYS A 213 5.48 1.62 -7.94
CA LYS A 213 6.89 1.96 -7.77
C LYS A 213 7.10 3.20 -6.89
N ALA A 214 8.20 3.22 -6.15
CA ALA A 214 8.63 4.31 -5.27
C ALA A 214 10.16 4.47 -5.33
N THR A 215 10.66 5.58 -4.77
CA THR A 215 12.06 5.69 -4.35
C THR A 215 12.22 5.10 -2.95
N PHE A 216 13.39 4.56 -2.63
CA PHE A 216 13.70 3.98 -1.33
C PHE A 216 14.97 4.62 -0.77
N LYS A 217 14.87 5.17 0.43
CA LYS A 217 16.01 5.68 1.21
C LYS A 217 16.17 4.82 2.45
N ILE A 218 17.27 4.09 2.53
CA ILE A 218 17.50 3.04 3.52
C ILE A 218 18.58 3.49 4.52
N THR A 219 18.33 3.22 5.79
CA THR A 219 19.29 3.34 6.89
C THR A 219 19.19 2.07 7.74
N MET A 220 20.33 1.56 8.18
CA MET A 220 20.42 0.33 8.99
C MET A 220 21.33 0.54 10.20
N GLU A 221 20.84 0.17 11.38
CA GLU A 221 21.66 -0.02 12.57
C GLU A 221 22.12 -1.49 12.63
N VAL A 222 23.44 -1.72 12.62
CA VAL A 222 24.04 -3.06 12.58
C VAL A 222 25.21 -3.19 13.56
N PRO A 223 25.54 -4.39 14.05
CA PRO A 223 26.82 -4.64 14.74
C PRO A 223 28.01 -4.15 13.90
N SER A 224 28.93 -3.40 14.52
CA SER A 224 29.90 -2.58 13.79
C SER A 224 30.94 -3.38 12.99
N GLU A 225 31.16 -4.64 13.38
CA GLU A 225 32.00 -5.62 12.70
C GLU A 225 31.36 -6.25 11.45
N LEU A 226 30.06 -6.01 11.20
CA LEU A 226 29.37 -6.57 10.03
C LEU A 226 29.37 -5.60 8.85
N THR A 227 29.42 -6.18 7.65
CA THR A 227 29.12 -5.49 6.40
C THR A 227 27.60 -5.32 6.29
N ALA A 228 27.14 -4.14 5.89
CA ALA A 228 25.76 -3.87 5.53
C ALA A 228 25.69 -3.39 4.08
N LEU A 229 24.83 -4.00 3.27
CA LEU A 229 24.69 -3.73 1.84
C LEU A 229 23.22 -3.48 1.50
N SER A 230 22.97 -2.62 0.51
CA SER A 230 21.65 -2.39 -0.08
C SER A 230 21.77 -2.07 -1.58
N ASN A 231 20.68 -1.63 -2.23
CA ASN A 231 20.63 -1.34 -3.65
C ASN A 231 21.56 -0.20 -4.10
N MET A 232 21.81 0.77 -3.21
CA MET A 232 22.48 2.03 -3.50
C MET A 232 23.83 2.14 -2.77
N PRO A 233 24.73 3.07 -3.14
CA PRO A 233 25.94 3.37 -2.40
C PRO A 233 25.68 3.84 -0.97
N VAL A 234 26.65 3.63 -0.07
CA VAL A 234 26.65 4.22 1.28
C VAL A 234 26.98 5.71 1.15
N ILE A 235 26.10 6.57 1.67
CA ILE A 235 26.32 8.03 1.74
C ILE A 235 26.86 8.46 3.12
N HIS A 236 26.60 7.67 4.17
CA HIS A 236 27.06 7.96 5.54
C HIS A 236 27.18 6.69 6.38
N GLU A 237 28.23 6.59 7.21
CA GLU A 237 28.40 5.56 8.25
C GLU A 237 28.85 6.24 9.55
N GLU A 238 28.12 6.02 10.65
CA GLU A 238 28.42 6.56 11.99
C GLU A 238 28.55 5.43 13.02
N LEU A 239 29.52 5.51 13.93
CA LEU A 239 29.82 4.46 14.91
C LEU A 239 29.29 4.81 16.31
N HIS A 240 28.40 3.98 16.83
CA HIS A 240 27.81 4.07 18.17
C HIS A 240 28.28 2.89 19.05
N GLY A 241 29.60 2.79 19.23
CA GLY A 241 30.25 1.74 20.04
C GLY A 241 30.25 0.37 19.34
N GLN A 242 29.38 -0.54 19.77
CA GLN A 242 29.24 -1.88 19.16
C GLN A 242 28.23 -1.91 18.00
N ILE A 243 27.43 -0.85 17.84
CA ILE A 243 26.51 -0.68 16.71
C ILE A 243 27.04 0.43 15.81
N LYS A 244 26.73 0.39 14.52
CA LYS A 244 26.92 1.49 13.57
C LYS A 244 25.66 1.73 12.74
N THR A 245 25.46 2.99 12.37
CA THR A 245 24.36 3.46 11.53
C THR A 245 24.87 3.66 10.12
N VAL A 246 24.44 2.80 9.18
CA VAL A 246 24.81 2.87 7.76
C VAL A 246 23.62 3.42 6.97
N SER A 247 23.80 4.55 6.31
CA SER A 247 22.77 5.17 5.44
C SER A 247 23.20 5.14 3.98
N PHE A 248 22.24 4.85 3.11
CA PHE A 248 22.44 4.71 1.67
C PHE A 248 21.83 5.89 0.90
N GLU A 249 22.27 6.10 -0.34
CA GLU A 249 21.64 7.06 -1.26
C GLU A 249 20.17 6.66 -1.56
N GLU A 250 19.36 7.62 -2.00
CA GLU A 250 17.99 7.35 -2.42
C GLU A 250 17.98 6.60 -3.77
N SER A 251 17.17 5.55 -3.86
CA SER A 251 17.08 4.75 -5.09
C SER A 251 16.34 5.48 -6.23
N PRO A 252 16.60 5.11 -7.49
CA PRO A 252 15.67 5.36 -8.59
C PRO A 252 14.27 4.78 -8.31
N ILE A 253 13.27 5.22 -9.07
CA ILE A 253 11.89 4.71 -8.99
C ILE A 253 11.85 3.22 -9.37
N MET A 254 11.68 2.35 -8.37
CA MET A 254 11.75 0.90 -8.48
C MET A 254 10.58 0.20 -7.78
N SER A 255 10.40 -1.09 -8.04
CA SER A 255 9.34 -1.91 -7.44
C SER A 255 9.79 -2.50 -6.10
N THR A 256 8.86 -2.80 -5.20
CA THR A 256 9.13 -3.40 -3.87
C THR A 256 9.98 -4.67 -3.94
N TYR A 257 9.68 -5.58 -4.89
CA TYR A 257 10.33 -6.89 -5.00
C TYR A 257 11.83 -6.87 -5.33
N VAL A 258 12.38 -5.72 -5.77
CA VAL A 258 13.82 -5.53 -6.03
C VAL A 258 14.55 -4.75 -4.93
N VAL A 259 13.86 -4.35 -3.85
CA VAL A 259 14.51 -3.78 -2.66
C VAL A 259 15.37 -4.87 -2.00
N ALA A 260 16.61 -4.54 -1.65
CA ALA A 260 17.59 -5.48 -1.16
C ALA A 260 18.30 -4.96 0.11
N VAL A 261 18.47 -5.84 1.10
CA VAL A 261 19.30 -5.66 2.29
C VAL A 261 20.07 -6.95 2.57
N VAL A 262 21.37 -6.82 2.83
CA VAL A 262 22.24 -7.93 3.25
C VAL A 262 23.13 -7.47 4.41
N ILE A 263 23.19 -8.24 5.50
CA ILE A 263 23.99 -7.97 6.69
C ILE A 263 24.76 -9.23 7.09
N GLY A 264 26.09 -9.14 7.26
CA GLY A 264 26.94 -10.27 7.66
C GLY A 264 28.44 -9.99 7.51
N SER A 265 29.28 -10.96 7.87
CA SER A 265 30.74 -10.88 7.67
C SER A 265 31.11 -11.37 6.27
N PHE A 266 31.47 -10.46 5.36
CA PHE A 266 31.82 -10.81 3.97
C PHE A 266 33.13 -10.17 3.54
N ASP A 267 33.98 -10.96 2.88
CA ASP A 267 35.04 -10.41 2.03
C ASP A 267 34.47 -10.06 0.65
N TYR A 268 35.19 -9.23 -0.10
CA TYR A 268 34.90 -8.99 -1.51
C TYR A 268 36.17 -8.76 -2.33
N ILE A 269 36.01 -8.95 -3.64
CA ILE A 269 36.90 -8.40 -4.67
C ILE A 269 36.15 -7.32 -5.45
N GLU A 270 36.87 -6.26 -5.83
CA GLU A 270 36.37 -5.13 -6.64
C GLU A 270 37.12 -5.07 -7.98
N ASP A 271 36.39 -4.71 -9.04
CA ASP A 271 36.91 -4.33 -10.36
C ASP A 271 36.00 -3.20 -10.91
N SER A 272 36.23 -2.68 -12.11
CA SER A 272 35.41 -1.60 -12.68
C SER A 272 35.18 -1.74 -14.18
N THR A 273 34.01 -1.30 -14.65
CA THR A 273 33.67 -1.20 -16.07
C THR A 273 34.47 -0.09 -16.77
N ALA A 274 34.49 -0.08 -18.11
CA ALA A 274 35.28 0.88 -18.89
C ALA A 274 34.87 2.36 -18.67
N ASP A 275 33.65 2.61 -18.20
CA ASP A 275 33.09 3.91 -17.79
C ASP A 275 33.14 4.17 -16.28
N GLY A 276 33.81 3.32 -15.50
CA GLY A 276 34.12 3.54 -14.08
C GLY A 276 33.07 3.10 -13.07
N ILE A 277 32.05 2.30 -13.46
CA ILE A 277 31.13 1.69 -12.49
C ILE A 277 31.87 0.58 -11.75
N LYS A 278 31.97 0.72 -10.43
CA LYS A 278 32.54 -0.30 -9.54
C LYS A 278 31.65 -1.53 -9.48
N VAL A 279 32.26 -2.70 -9.63
CA VAL A 279 31.59 -4.01 -9.52
C VAL A 279 32.26 -4.79 -8.39
N ARG A 280 31.47 -5.40 -7.51
CA ARG A 280 31.97 -6.21 -6.39
C ARG A 280 31.35 -7.60 -6.38
N ALA A 281 32.17 -8.61 -6.11
CA ALA A 281 31.69 -9.94 -5.76
C ALA A 281 31.95 -10.18 -4.27
N TYR A 282 30.89 -10.16 -3.46
CA TYR A 282 30.92 -10.48 -2.02
C TYR A 282 30.82 -11.98 -1.78
N CYS A 283 31.43 -12.45 -0.69
CA CYS A 283 31.60 -13.88 -0.38
C CYS A 283 31.88 -14.09 1.13
N PRO A 284 31.83 -15.33 1.65
CA PRO A 284 32.35 -15.63 2.99
C PRO A 284 33.81 -15.17 3.15
N VAL A 285 34.19 -14.82 4.37
CA VAL A 285 35.57 -14.41 4.71
C VAL A 285 36.57 -15.51 4.31
N GLY A 286 37.70 -15.11 3.74
CA GLY A 286 38.76 -15.99 3.24
C GLY A 286 38.50 -16.62 1.86
N GLU A 287 37.31 -16.44 1.26
CA GLU A 287 36.89 -17.15 0.03
C GLU A 287 36.87 -16.25 -1.23
N SER A 288 37.42 -15.04 -1.15
CA SER A 288 37.27 -13.98 -2.16
C SER A 288 37.88 -14.29 -3.53
N ASP A 289 38.93 -15.10 -3.60
CA ASP A 289 39.48 -15.59 -4.86
C ASP A 289 38.49 -16.44 -5.67
N LYS A 290 37.53 -17.13 -5.02
CA LYS A 290 36.48 -17.89 -5.73
C LYS A 290 35.53 -16.98 -6.51
N GLY A 291 35.38 -15.71 -6.10
CA GLY A 291 34.57 -14.72 -6.81
C GLY A 291 35.16 -14.26 -8.15
N ARG A 292 36.46 -14.52 -8.40
CA ARG A 292 37.24 -13.88 -9.49
C ARG A 292 36.68 -14.14 -10.89
N PHE A 293 36.12 -15.32 -11.14
CA PHE A 293 35.43 -15.63 -12.40
C PHE A 293 34.12 -14.83 -12.54
N ALA A 294 33.28 -14.83 -11.50
CA ALA A 294 31.99 -14.14 -11.51
C ALA A 294 32.16 -12.62 -11.70
N LEU A 295 33.13 -12.01 -11.02
CA LEU A 295 33.46 -10.60 -11.18
C LEU A 295 33.88 -10.27 -12.63
N ASN A 296 34.77 -11.07 -13.22
CA ASN A 296 35.25 -10.82 -14.57
C ASN A 296 34.15 -10.99 -15.64
N VAL A 297 33.19 -11.90 -15.42
CA VAL A 297 32.00 -12.02 -16.25
C VAL A 297 31.07 -10.81 -16.05
N ALA A 298 30.79 -10.42 -14.80
CA ALA A 298 29.88 -9.32 -14.50
C ALA A 298 30.31 -7.98 -15.11
N VAL A 299 31.60 -7.61 -15.00
CA VAL A 299 32.16 -6.40 -15.64
C VAL A 299 31.94 -6.43 -17.16
N LYS A 300 32.33 -7.54 -17.82
CA LYS A 300 32.18 -7.71 -19.27
C LYS A 300 30.73 -7.72 -19.73
N SER A 301 29.82 -8.29 -18.95
CA SER A 301 28.38 -8.28 -19.23
C SER A 301 27.78 -6.87 -19.10
N LEU A 302 28.21 -6.08 -18.12
CA LEU A 302 27.78 -4.68 -18.00
C LEU A 302 28.31 -3.81 -19.15
N ASP A 303 29.57 -3.99 -19.57
CA ASP A 303 30.14 -3.34 -20.76
C ASP A 303 29.53 -3.80 -22.10
N LEU A 304 28.78 -4.91 -22.09
CA LEU A 304 28.02 -5.43 -23.23
C LEU A 304 26.58 -4.89 -23.26
N PHE A 305 25.84 -4.98 -22.16
CA PHE A 305 24.43 -4.57 -22.08
C PHE A 305 24.22 -3.04 -22.10
N LYS A 306 25.29 -2.23 -22.08
CA LYS A 306 25.26 -0.78 -22.30
C LYS A 306 25.34 -0.36 -23.78
N LYS A 307 25.46 -1.30 -24.73
CA LYS A 307 25.67 -1.06 -26.17
C LYS A 307 24.45 -1.46 -27.01
#